data_AF-A0A6S7INE5-F1
#
_entry.id   AF-A0A6S7INE5-F1
#
_cell.length_a   1.000
_cell.length_b   1.000
_cell.length_c   1.000
_cell.angle_alpha   90.00
_cell.angle_beta   90.00
_cell.angle_gamma   90.00
#
_symmetry.space_group_name_H-M   'P 1'
#
loop_
_entity.id
_entity.type
_entity.pdbx_description
1 polymer ?
#
loop_
_entity_poly.entity_id
_entity_poly.type
_entity_poly.pdbx_seq_one_letter_code
_entity_poly.pdbx_strand_id
1 'polypeptide(L)'
;SSCRPCRATTLRCRFGYRYAGKEDCFYTAFGSRFIGCKAVCVRPIKIRQCCPGFYGTFCTACPGENGKACFANGKCHDSRSGSGSCHCNGSFYGTACERCKPGHYGPTCKKCSCYGNTTCDQKNGFCRCPPDRKGLTCNKTATYDKCSHGNVTFQCHQHASCFQNGTINATCKCDYGFEGNGTNCERTNMCKGNGGCSPHADCKYDGILNRTCTCKINYEGDGFWCR
;
A
#
# COMPACT_ATOMS: atom_id res chain seq x y z
N SER A 1 -52.71 -5.18 -3.49
CA SER A 1 -53.41 -5.56 -4.74
C SER A 1 -54.82 -5.99 -4.36
N SER A 2 -55.84 -5.63 -5.15
CA SER A 2 -57.25 -5.97 -4.86
C SER A 2 -57.55 -7.41 -5.32
N CYS A 3 -58.35 -8.14 -4.54
CA CYS A 3 -58.80 -9.50 -4.87
C CYS A 3 -59.85 -9.47 -5.98
N ARG A 4 -59.66 -10.25 -7.04
CA ARG A 4 -60.55 -10.26 -8.23
C ARG A 4 -60.75 -11.69 -8.77
N PRO A 5 -61.77 -11.95 -9.60
CA PRO A 5 -61.93 -13.25 -10.24
C PRO A 5 -60.66 -13.65 -11.00
N CYS A 6 -60.17 -14.88 -10.82
CA CYS A 6 -58.87 -15.31 -11.38
C CYS A 6 -58.81 -15.31 -12.91
N ARG A 7 -59.96 -15.32 -13.60
CA ARG A 7 -60.08 -15.19 -15.08
C ARG A 7 -60.19 -13.75 -15.56
N ALA A 8 -60.44 -12.79 -14.67
CA ALA A 8 -60.68 -11.39 -15.02
C ALA A 8 -59.39 -10.57 -14.87
N THR A 9 -58.86 -10.07 -16.00
CA THR A 9 -57.74 -9.12 -16.13
C THR A 9 -56.35 -9.57 -15.66
N THR A 10 -55.33 -9.05 -16.34
CA THR A 10 -53.93 -9.15 -15.91
C THR A 10 -53.77 -8.51 -14.53
N LEU A 11 -53.35 -9.31 -13.54
CA LEU A 11 -53.02 -8.85 -12.20
C LEU A 11 -51.83 -7.88 -12.27
N ARG A 12 -52.03 -6.61 -11.91
CA ARG A 12 -51.00 -5.57 -11.97
C ARG A 12 -50.48 -5.18 -10.58
N CYS A 13 -49.19 -4.89 -10.51
CA CYS A 13 -48.53 -4.31 -9.35
C CYS A 13 -48.47 -2.78 -9.46
N ARG A 14 -48.33 -2.10 -8.32
CA ARG A 14 -48.13 -0.65 -8.28
C ARG A 14 -46.76 -0.28 -8.85
N PHE A 15 -46.61 0.95 -9.35
CA PHE A 15 -45.34 1.47 -9.87
C PHE A 15 -44.18 1.23 -8.87
N GLY A 16 -43.06 0.70 -9.37
CA GLY A 16 -41.90 0.31 -8.55
C GLY A 16 -41.92 -1.11 -7.97
N TYR A 17 -43.04 -1.85 -8.10
CA TYR A 17 -43.16 -3.26 -7.72
C TYR A 17 -43.28 -4.15 -8.95
N ARG A 18 -42.68 -5.33 -8.90
CA ARG A 18 -42.74 -6.37 -9.94
C ARG A 18 -43.69 -7.48 -9.50
N TYR A 19 -44.41 -8.06 -10.47
CA TYR A 19 -45.25 -9.22 -10.25
C TYR A 19 -44.37 -10.44 -9.95
N ALA A 20 -44.58 -11.06 -8.80
CA ALA A 20 -43.86 -12.27 -8.36
C ALA A 20 -44.76 -13.52 -8.34
N GLY A 21 -46.05 -13.37 -8.59
CA GLY A 21 -47.01 -14.46 -8.57
C GLY A 21 -48.41 -13.98 -8.22
N LYS A 22 -49.32 -14.94 -8.05
CA LYS A 22 -50.67 -14.71 -7.52
C LYS A 22 -50.89 -15.64 -6.34
N GLU A 23 -51.68 -15.18 -5.40
CA GLU A 23 -52.14 -15.97 -4.27
C GLU A 23 -53.67 -15.90 -4.21
N ASP A 24 -54.27 -16.96 -3.66
CA ASP A 24 -55.70 -17.03 -3.48
C ASP A 24 -56.15 -16.01 -2.43
N CYS A 25 -57.34 -15.48 -2.67
CA CYS A 25 -57.98 -14.53 -1.78
C CYS A 25 -59.49 -14.68 -1.90
N PHE A 26 -60.23 -14.04 -1.00
CA PHE A 26 -61.68 -14.02 -1.06
C PHE A 26 -62.17 -12.62 -1.39
N TYR A 27 -63.16 -12.53 -2.27
CA TYR A 27 -63.87 -11.30 -2.57
C TYR A 27 -65.38 -11.51 -2.45
N THR A 28 -66.12 -10.46 -2.15
CA THR A 28 -67.58 -10.50 -2.03
C THR A 28 -68.19 -9.88 -3.29
N ALA A 29 -69.13 -10.59 -3.90
CA ALA A 29 -69.93 -10.09 -5.03
C ALA A 29 -71.38 -10.55 -4.82
N PHE A 30 -72.35 -9.68 -5.08
CA PHE A 30 -73.78 -10.01 -4.94
C PHE A 30 -74.15 -10.64 -3.57
N GLY A 31 -73.54 -10.15 -2.48
CA GLY A 31 -73.78 -10.66 -1.12
C GLY A 31 -73.14 -12.03 -0.80
N SER A 32 -72.47 -12.67 -1.76
CA SER A 32 -71.84 -13.99 -1.59
C SER A 32 -70.31 -13.91 -1.67
N ARG A 33 -69.62 -14.83 -0.98
CA ARG A 33 -68.16 -14.89 -0.90
C ARG A 33 -67.60 -15.86 -1.95
N PHE A 34 -66.66 -15.38 -2.76
CA PHE A 34 -66.04 -16.15 -3.85
C PHE A 34 -64.51 -16.22 -3.69
N ILE A 35 -63.91 -17.30 -4.22
CA ILE A 35 -62.46 -17.42 -4.34
C ILE A 35 -62.01 -16.60 -5.56
N GLY A 36 -61.07 -15.70 -5.33
CA GLY A 36 -60.40 -14.91 -6.34
C GLY A 36 -58.88 -14.98 -6.20
N CYS A 37 -58.19 -14.16 -6.99
CA CYS A 37 -56.74 -14.06 -7.02
C CYS A 37 -56.30 -12.62 -6.73
N LYS A 38 -55.21 -12.46 -5.95
CA LYS A 38 -54.51 -11.18 -5.76
C LYS A 38 -53.05 -11.30 -6.23
N ALA A 39 -52.50 -10.20 -6.75
CA ALA A 39 -51.11 -10.16 -7.21
C ALA A 39 -50.15 -10.15 -6.01
N VAL A 40 -49.17 -11.05 -5.98
CA VAL A 40 -48.01 -10.95 -5.09
C VAL A 40 -47.00 -10.01 -5.77
N CYS A 41 -46.70 -8.90 -5.10
CA CYS A 41 -45.87 -7.84 -5.63
C CYS A 41 -44.61 -7.69 -4.79
N VAL A 42 -43.44 -7.79 -5.41
CA VAL A 42 -42.15 -7.59 -4.74
C VAL A 42 -41.50 -6.31 -5.22
N ARG A 43 -40.85 -5.59 -4.31
CA ARG A 43 -40.06 -4.42 -4.65
C ARG A 43 -38.59 -4.86 -4.80
N PRO A 44 -37.99 -4.82 -6.00
CA PRO A 44 -36.57 -5.12 -6.13
C PRO A 44 -35.76 -4.08 -5.35
N ILE A 45 -34.91 -4.55 -4.43
CA ILE A 45 -33.99 -3.68 -3.71
C ILE A 45 -32.80 -3.40 -4.63
N LYS A 46 -32.57 -2.14 -4.96
CA LYS A 46 -31.36 -1.72 -5.68
C LYS A 46 -30.22 -1.61 -4.67
N ILE A 47 -29.35 -2.61 -4.61
CA ILE A 47 -28.14 -2.56 -3.79
C ILE A 47 -27.08 -1.77 -4.55
N ARG A 48 -26.64 -0.64 -3.99
CA ARG A 48 -25.54 0.15 -4.57
C ARG A 48 -24.22 -0.57 -4.34
N GLN A 49 -23.48 -0.81 -5.42
CA GLN A 49 -22.12 -1.33 -5.37
C GLN A 49 -21.11 -0.18 -5.38
N CYS A 50 -19.91 -0.47 -4.91
CA CYS A 50 -18.81 0.47 -5.00
C CYS A 50 -18.13 0.38 -6.38
N CYS A 51 -17.58 1.50 -6.83
CA CYS A 51 -16.68 1.51 -7.97
C CYS A 51 -15.39 0.73 -7.64
N PRO A 52 -14.64 0.25 -8.65
CA PRO A 52 -13.35 -0.39 -8.44
C PRO A 52 -12.42 0.48 -7.59
N GLY A 53 -11.74 -0.13 -6.62
CA GLY A 53 -10.87 0.59 -5.69
C GLY A 53 -11.58 1.28 -4.53
N PHE A 54 -12.87 1.01 -4.31
CA PHE A 54 -13.63 1.45 -3.15
C PHE A 54 -14.33 0.29 -2.45
N TYR A 55 -14.42 0.35 -1.13
CA TYR A 55 -14.88 -0.77 -0.33
C TYR A 55 -15.82 -0.37 0.82
N GLY A 56 -16.53 -1.36 1.36
CA GLY A 56 -17.43 -1.19 2.48
C GLY A 56 -18.77 -0.54 2.12
N THR A 57 -19.64 -0.37 3.12
CA THR A 57 -21.01 0.13 2.93
C THR A 57 -21.07 1.59 2.47
N PHE A 58 -20.03 2.37 2.80
CA PHE A 58 -19.87 3.78 2.46
C PHE A 58 -18.96 4.01 1.24
N CYS A 59 -18.45 2.94 0.61
CA CYS A 59 -17.51 3.02 -0.51
C CYS A 59 -16.31 3.94 -0.20
N THR A 60 -15.59 3.61 0.86
CA THR A 60 -14.33 4.25 1.24
C THR A 60 -13.24 3.85 0.24
N ALA A 61 -12.37 4.78 -0.15
CA ALA A 61 -11.26 4.49 -1.05
C ALA A 61 -10.32 3.43 -0.45
N CYS A 62 -9.82 2.51 -1.27
CA CYS A 62 -8.76 1.59 -0.87
C CYS A 62 -7.47 2.36 -0.52
N PRO A 63 -6.59 1.79 0.33
CA PRO A 63 -5.29 2.39 0.60
C PRO A 63 -4.49 2.66 -0.68
N GLY A 64 -3.77 3.77 -0.75
CA GLY A 64 -2.97 4.16 -1.93
C GLY A 64 -3.12 5.63 -2.33
N GLU A 65 -2.67 5.96 -3.55
CA GLU A 65 -2.90 7.26 -4.19
C GLU A 65 -4.27 7.29 -4.90
N ASN A 66 -4.76 8.48 -5.21
CA ASN A 66 -5.99 8.65 -5.99
C ASN A 66 -5.92 7.89 -7.32
N GLY A 67 -6.86 6.97 -7.52
CA GLY A 67 -6.94 6.12 -8.71
C GLY A 67 -5.92 4.97 -8.76
N LYS A 68 -5.01 4.86 -7.78
CA LYS A 68 -4.03 3.78 -7.66
C LYS A 68 -4.20 3.05 -6.34
N ALA A 69 -5.28 2.27 -6.26
CA ALA A 69 -5.49 1.36 -5.15
C ALA A 69 -4.25 0.46 -4.96
N CYS A 70 -3.81 0.32 -3.72
CA CYS A 70 -2.61 -0.39 -3.30
C CYS A 70 -1.33 0.07 -4.05
N PHE A 71 -1.21 1.37 -4.34
CA PHE A 71 -0.13 1.97 -5.15
C PHE A 71 0.06 1.32 -6.53
N ALA A 72 -0.96 0.63 -7.05
CA ALA A 72 -0.88 -0.24 -8.22
C ALA A 72 0.11 -1.42 -8.08
N ASN A 73 0.60 -1.69 -6.86
CA ASN A 73 1.50 -2.78 -6.52
C ASN A 73 0.78 -3.99 -5.90
N GLY A 74 -0.56 -3.98 -5.89
CA GLY A 74 -1.36 -5.04 -5.29
C GLY A 74 -2.82 -4.97 -5.71
N LYS A 75 -3.59 -5.96 -5.26
CA LYS A 75 -5.04 -6.02 -5.46
C LYS A 75 -5.75 -5.64 -4.17
N CYS A 76 -6.66 -4.66 -4.22
CA CYS A 76 -7.50 -4.33 -3.08
C CYS A 76 -8.67 -5.32 -2.95
N HIS A 77 -9.02 -5.69 -1.72
CA HIS A 77 -10.30 -6.33 -1.42
C HIS A 77 -11.40 -5.27 -1.39
N ASP A 78 -11.78 -4.82 -2.59
CA ASP A 78 -12.83 -3.84 -2.84
C ASP A 78 -14.22 -4.48 -2.91
N SER A 79 -15.24 -3.69 -3.24
CA SER A 79 -16.69 -4.01 -3.16
C SER A 79 -17.37 -3.58 -1.87
N ARG A 80 -18.72 -3.57 -1.89
CA ARG A 80 -19.54 -3.20 -0.74
C ARG A 80 -19.27 -4.07 0.51
N SER A 81 -18.90 -5.33 0.32
CA SER A 81 -18.54 -6.27 1.39
C SER A 81 -17.03 -6.41 1.58
N GLY A 82 -16.24 -5.66 0.80
CA GLY A 82 -14.80 -5.65 0.87
C GLY A 82 -14.30 -5.07 2.20
N SER A 83 -13.11 -5.51 2.60
CA SER A 83 -12.42 -5.05 3.82
C SER A 83 -11.48 -3.88 3.55
N GLY A 84 -11.16 -3.60 2.29
CA GLY A 84 -10.18 -2.59 1.90
C GLY A 84 -8.72 -3.02 2.09
N SER A 85 -8.47 -4.28 2.48
CA SER A 85 -7.12 -4.80 2.65
C SER A 85 -6.44 -5.00 1.30
N CYS A 86 -5.16 -4.62 1.22
CA CYS A 86 -4.34 -4.82 0.04
C CYS A 86 -3.62 -6.17 0.06
N HIS A 87 -3.73 -6.92 -1.02
CA HIS A 87 -2.89 -8.09 -1.28
C HIS A 87 -1.74 -7.69 -2.21
N CYS A 88 -0.53 -7.57 -1.66
CA CYS A 88 0.63 -7.06 -2.39
C CYS A 88 1.27 -8.08 -3.32
N ASN A 89 1.64 -7.62 -4.52
CA ASN A 89 2.29 -8.44 -5.52
C ASN A 89 3.81 -8.53 -5.26
N GLY A 90 4.43 -9.64 -5.66
CA GLY A 90 5.88 -9.80 -5.69
C GLY A 90 6.58 -9.43 -4.38
N SER A 91 7.50 -8.45 -4.46
CA SER A 91 8.34 -7.99 -3.35
C SER A 91 7.81 -6.74 -2.64
N PHE A 92 6.56 -6.33 -2.87
CA PHE A 92 5.94 -5.20 -2.16
C PHE A 92 5.33 -5.63 -0.81
N TYR A 93 5.29 -4.71 0.15
CA TYR A 93 4.65 -4.85 1.46
C TYR A 93 4.13 -3.50 1.97
N GLY A 94 3.42 -3.54 3.10
CA GLY A 94 2.83 -2.37 3.73
C GLY A 94 1.32 -2.34 3.56
N THR A 95 0.67 -1.40 4.25
CA THR A 95 -0.81 -1.29 4.27
C THR A 95 -1.37 -1.03 2.87
N ALA A 96 -0.62 -0.28 2.05
CA ALA A 96 -0.98 0.08 0.70
C ALA A 96 -0.01 -0.49 -0.35
N CYS A 97 0.83 -1.47 0.01
CA CYS A 97 1.89 -2.01 -0.86
C CYS A 97 2.90 -0.94 -1.32
N GLU A 98 3.19 0.01 -0.43
CA GLU A 98 3.99 1.20 -0.68
C GLU A 98 5.49 1.02 -0.39
N ARG A 99 5.88 -0.13 0.17
CA ARG A 99 7.27 -0.43 0.56
C ARG A 99 7.77 -1.75 0.00
N CYS A 100 9.09 -1.96 0.10
CA CYS A 100 9.76 -3.18 -0.36
C CYS A 100 10.10 -4.14 0.76
N LYS A 101 9.75 -5.42 0.60
CA LYS A 101 10.10 -6.49 1.55
C LYS A 101 11.60 -6.42 1.87
N PRO A 102 12.03 -6.81 3.08
CA PRO A 102 13.44 -6.83 3.44
C PRO A 102 14.30 -7.52 2.36
N GLY A 103 15.41 -6.89 1.98
CA GLY A 103 16.24 -7.39 0.87
C GLY A 103 15.86 -6.86 -0.51
N HIS A 104 14.95 -5.90 -0.60
CA HIS A 104 14.59 -5.22 -1.85
C HIS A 104 14.59 -3.69 -1.69
N TYR A 105 14.83 -2.96 -2.79
CA TYR A 105 14.92 -1.50 -2.80
C TYR A 105 14.39 -0.86 -4.08
N GLY A 106 14.12 0.45 -4.00
CA GLY A 106 13.69 1.29 -5.11
C GLY A 106 12.21 1.14 -5.46
N PRO A 107 11.73 1.86 -6.50
CA PRO A 107 10.30 1.93 -6.83
C PRO A 107 9.71 0.61 -7.33
N THR A 108 10.56 -0.30 -7.83
CA THR A 108 10.16 -1.62 -8.34
C THR A 108 10.58 -2.77 -7.42
N CYS A 109 11.09 -2.46 -6.22
CA CYS A 109 11.58 -3.45 -5.27
C CYS A 109 12.57 -4.44 -5.89
N LYS A 110 13.63 -3.92 -6.51
CA LYS A 110 14.75 -4.74 -7.02
C LYS A 110 15.47 -5.40 -5.85
N LYS A 111 15.86 -6.67 -6.02
CA LYS A 111 16.63 -7.41 -5.01
C LYS A 111 17.97 -6.71 -4.73
N CYS A 112 18.34 -6.60 -3.45
CA CYS A 112 19.67 -6.10 -3.05
C CYS A 112 20.77 -7.03 -3.59
N SER A 113 21.92 -6.46 -3.92
CA SER A 113 23.12 -7.21 -4.36
C SER A 113 24.22 -7.23 -3.30
N CYS A 114 23.83 -7.19 -2.02
CA CYS A 114 24.78 -7.17 -0.92
C CYS A 114 25.43 -8.54 -0.71
N TYR A 115 26.68 -8.54 -0.25
CA TYR A 115 27.43 -9.73 0.07
C TYR A 115 26.85 -10.41 1.31
N GLY A 116 26.68 -11.74 1.24
CA GLY A 116 26.02 -12.53 2.27
C GLY A 116 24.54 -12.20 2.42
N ASN A 117 23.99 -12.42 3.62
CA ASN A 117 22.59 -12.13 3.95
C ASN A 117 22.40 -10.72 4.54
N THR A 118 23.23 -9.76 4.14
CA THR A 118 23.15 -8.38 4.64
C THR A 118 21.95 -7.64 4.02
N THR A 119 21.24 -6.85 4.83
CA THR A 119 20.10 -6.05 4.37
C THR A 119 20.58 -4.77 3.68
N CYS A 120 19.81 -4.26 2.72
CA CYS A 120 20.04 -2.94 2.13
C CYS A 120 18.97 -1.91 2.49
N ASP A 121 19.30 -0.65 2.31
CA ASP A 121 18.38 0.47 2.39
C ASP A 121 17.27 0.32 1.33
N GLN A 122 16.02 0.44 1.77
CA GLN A 122 14.86 0.25 0.90
C GLN A 122 14.71 1.34 -0.17
N LYS A 123 15.35 2.51 -0.01
CA LYS A 123 15.24 3.61 -1.00
C LYS A 123 16.29 3.48 -2.10
N ASN A 124 17.56 3.38 -1.73
CA ASN A 124 18.67 3.49 -2.69
C ASN A 124 19.50 2.21 -2.83
N GLY A 125 19.26 1.19 -2.00
CA GLY A 125 19.94 -0.10 -2.10
C GLY A 125 21.33 -0.14 -1.47
N PHE A 126 21.75 0.89 -0.71
CA PHE A 126 23.01 0.85 0.02
C PHE A 126 23.00 -0.27 1.07
N CYS A 127 24.02 -1.12 1.05
CA CYS A 127 24.11 -2.26 1.94
C CYS A 127 24.52 -1.84 3.36
N ARG A 128 23.85 -2.42 4.35
CA ARG A 128 24.21 -2.29 5.77
C ARG A 128 25.34 -3.29 6.07
N CYS A 129 26.58 -2.86 5.86
CA CYS A 129 27.72 -3.76 6.01
C CYS A 129 28.01 -4.07 7.48
N PRO A 130 28.42 -5.31 7.81
CA PRO A 130 28.96 -5.64 9.12
C PRO A 130 30.28 -4.89 9.36
N PRO A 131 30.73 -4.74 10.63
CA PRO A 131 31.90 -3.92 10.97
C PRO A 131 33.19 -4.27 10.23
N ASP A 132 33.36 -5.52 9.79
CA ASP A 132 34.53 -6.03 9.09
C ASP A 132 34.45 -5.87 7.56
N ARG A 133 33.33 -5.39 7.03
CA ARG A 133 33.09 -5.22 5.59
C ARG A 133 32.65 -3.81 5.25
N LYS A 134 32.90 -3.39 4.01
CA LYS A 134 32.48 -2.08 3.49
C LYS A 134 32.31 -2.08 1.97
N GLY A 135 31.98 -0.91 1.43
CA GLY A 135 31.68 -0.70 0.02
C GLY A 135 30.22 -0.98 -0.35
N LEU A 136 29.85 -0.62 -1.59
CA LEU A 136 28.45 -0.61 -2.06
C LEU A 136 27.72 -1.95 -1.87
N THR A 137 28.44 -3.06 -1.98
CA THR A 137 27.92 -4.42 -1.86
C THR A 137 28.52 -5.19 -0.66
N CYS A 138 29.24 -4.54 0.25
CA CYS A 138 29.92 -5.19 1.38
C CYS A 138 30.92 -6.31 1.00
N ASN A 139 31.46 -6.28 -0.22
CA ASN A 139 32.42 -7.30 -0.67
C ASN A 139 33.87 -7.00 -0.23
N LYS A 140 34.18 -5.76 0.18
CA LYS A 140 35.52 -5.35 0.61
C LYS A 140 35.67 -5.48 2.13
N THR A 141 36.87 -5.80 2.60
CA THR A 141 37.23 -5.72 4.02
C THR A 141 37.29 -4.27 4.50
N ALA A 142 36.82 -3.99 5.72
CA ALA A 142 36.81 -2.68 6.35
C ALA A 142 38.21 -2.22 6.80
N THR A 143 39.12 -2.03 5.85
CA THR A 143 40.42 -1.35 6.08
C THR A 143 40.24 0.17 5.96
N TYR A 144 41.23 1.00 6.29
CA TYR A 144 41.18 2.42 5.91
C TYR A 144 41.48 2.54 4.42
N ASP A 145 40.49 2.88 3.59
CA ASP A 145 40.72 3.00 2.14
C ASP A 145 41.52 4.27 1.86
N LYS A 146 42.62 4.08 1.14
CA LYS A 146 43.27 5.16 0.39
C LYS A 146 42.70 5.14 -1.03
N CYS A 147 42.16 6.27 -1.47
CA CYS A 147 41.78 6.47 -2.86
C CYS A 147 42.97 7.05 -3.65
N SER A 148 43.03 6.72 -4.94
CA SER A 148 43.99 7.30 -5.87
C SER A 148 43.26 7.90 -7.06
N HIS A 149 43.45 9.20 -7.31
CA HIS A 149 42.95 9.91 -8.49
C HIS A 149 44.16 10.38 -9.32
N GLY A 150 44.48 9.65 -10.39
CA GLY A 150 45.76 9.82 -11.09
C GLY A 150 46.94 9.54 -10.14
N ASN A 151 47.85 10.49 -9.99
CA ASN A 151 49.01 10.40 -9.09
C ASN A 151 48.73 10.87 -7.65
N VAL A 152 47.51 11.32 -7.35
CA VAL A 152 47.16 11.84 -6.03
C VAL A 152 46.55 10.73 -5.20
N THR A 153 47.12 10.47 -4.02
CA THR A 153 46.55 9.55 -3.03
C THR A 153 45.96 10.33 -1.87
N PHE A 154 44.75 9.95 -1.42
CA PHE A 154 44.07 10.60 -0.30
C PHE A 154 43.29 9.60 0.55
N GLN A 155 43.12 9.93 1.83
CA GLN A 155 42.45 9.10 2.82
C GLN A 155 40.95 9.44 2.88
N CYS A 156 40.08 8.43 2.78
CA CYS A 156 38.65 8.63 3.04
C CYS A 156 38.37 8.80 4.54
N HIS A 157 37.22 9.40 4.86
CA HIS A 157 36.71 9.39 6.24
C HIS A 157 36.58 7.93 6.75
N GLN A 158 36.63 7.73 8.07
CA GLN A 158 36.48 6.39 8.68
C GLN A 158 35.12 5.73 8.39
N HIS A 159 34.13 6.53 7.97
CA HIS A 159 32.80 6.09 7.54
C HIS A 159 32.57 6.37 6.06
N ALA A 160 33.61 6.19 5.24
CA ALA A 160 33.54 6.29 3.80
C ALA A 160 34.39 5.22 3.11
N SER A 161 33.88 4.74 1.98
CA SER A 161 34.52 3.76 1.12
C SER A 161 35.05 4.40 -0.15
N CYS A 162 36.19 3.92 -0.64
CA CYS A 162 36.71 4.36 -1.93
C CYS A 162 35.93 3.72 -3.09
N PHE A 163 35.36 4.58 -3.93
CA PHE A 163 34.64 4.22 -5.13
C PHE A 163 35.45 4.60 -6.36
N GLN A 164 35.89 3.61 -7.13
CA GLN A 164 36.64 3.79 -8.37
C GLN A 164 35.72 3.59 -9.57
N ASN A 165 35.57 4.62 -10.41
CA ASN A 165 34.96 4.48 -11.73
C ASN A 165 36.08 4.53 -12.79
N GLY A 166 36.83 3.42 -12.90
CA GLY A 166 38.09 3.33 -13.65
C GLY A 166 39.32 3.80 -12.86
N THR A 167 40.48 3.87 -13.52
CA THR A 167 41.80 4.13 -12.91
C THR A 167 42.01 5.58 -12.49
N ILE A 168 41.24 6.52 -13.04
CA ILE A 168 41.49 7.96 -12.92
C ILE A 168 40.53 8.64 -11.94
N ASN A 169 39.30 8.12 -11.76
CA ASN A 169 38.22 8.80 -11.03
C ASN A 169 37.83 8.11 -9.71
N ALA A 170 38.80 7.88 -8.82
CA ALA A 170 38.48 7.41 -7.46
C ALA A 170 37.89 8.55 -6.62
N THR A 171 36.79 8.28 -5.92
CA THR A 171 36.12 9.23 -5.03
C THR A 171 35.72 8.53 -3.74
N CYS A 172 35.80 9.24 -2.61
CA CYS A 172 35.27 8.72 -1.35
C CYS A 172 33.75 8.90 -1.34
N LYS A 173 33.01 7.86 -0.96
CA LYS A 173 31.57 7.92 -0.73
C LYS A 173 31.28 7.47 0.68
N CYS A 174 30.48 8.25 1.41
CA CYS A 174 30.10 7.89 2.77
C CYS A 174 29.38 6.54 2.80
N ASP A 175 29.64 5.76 3.84
CA ASP A 175 29.03 4.46 4.08
C ASP A 175 27.56 4.61 4.51
N TYR A 176 26.83 3.49 4.56
CA TYR A 176 25.42 3.50 4.95
C TYR A 176 25.21 4.21 6.30
N GLY A 177 24.24 5.13 6.34
CA GLY A 177 23.90 5.88 7.54
C GLY A 177 24.77 7.12 7.77
N PHE A 178 25.62 7.48 6.81
CA PHE A 178 26.40 8.71 6.83
C PHE A 178 26.17 9.55 5.57
N GLU A 179 26.16 10.87 5.73
CA GLU A 179 26.11 11.84 4.64
C GLU A 179 27.27 12.83 4.72
N GLY A 180 27.72 13.35 3.58
CA GLY A 180 28.88 14.23 3.50
C GLY A 180 29.60 14.12 2.15
N ASN A 181 30.83 14.64 2.10
CA ASN A 181 31.64 14.68 0.89
C ASN A 181 32.59 13.47 0.73
N GLY A 182 32.54 12.50 1.65
CA GLY A 182 33.38 11.29 1.65
C GLY A 182 34.71 11.45 2.40
N THR A 183 35.22 12.67 2.60
CA THR A 183 36.37 12.95 3.47
C THR A 183 35.95 13.44 4.85
N ASN A 184 34.75 14.02 4.95
CA ASN A 184 34.01 14.25 6.18
C ASN A 184 32.61 13.64 6.02
N CYS A 185 32.26 12.69 6.88
CA CYS A 185 30.99 11.99 6.85
C CYS A 185 30.35 12.02 8.24
N GLU A 186 29.17 12.60 8.34
CA GLU A 186 28.40 12.73 9.56
C GLU A 186 27.20 11.78 9.54
N ARG A 187 26.73 11.37 10.72
CA ARG A 187 25.58 10.46 10.84
C ARG A 187 24.34 11.09 10.19
N THR A 188 23.74 10.37 9.25
CA THR A 188 22.51 10.82 8.59
C THR A 188 21.34 10.80 9.57
N ASN A 189 20.67 11.93 9.73
CA ASN A 189 19.39 11.97 10.42
C ASN A 189 18.32 11.29 9.54
N MET A 190 17.88 10.09 9.93
CA MET A 190 16.90 9.31 9.16
C MET A 190 15.51 9.95 9.11
N CYS A 191 15.23 10.96 9.94
CA CYS A 191 13.99 11.73 9.91
C CYS A 191 14.09 13.05 9.13
N LYS A 192 15.24 13.33 8.49
CA LYS A 192 15.37 14.44 7.54
C LYS A 192 14.29 14.29 6.44
N GLY A 193 13.49 15.34 6.22
CA GLY A 193 12.35 15.31 5.31
C GLY A 193 11.23 14.34 5.74
N ASN A 194 10.89 14.31 7.03
CA ASN A 194 9.97 13.35 7.66
C ASN A 194 10.36 11.87 7.46
N GLY A 195 11.62 11.60 7.10
CA GLY A 195 12.16 10.28 6.83
C GLY A 195 11.53 9.51 5.66
N GLY A 196 10.47 10.02 5.02
CA GLY A 196 9.58 9.23 4.16
C GLY A 196 8.53 8.46 4.95
N CYS A 197 8.04 9.02 6.06
CA CYS A 197 6.75 8.67 6.66
C CYS A 197 5.61 9.31 5.86
N SER A 198 4.37 8.87 6.11
CA SER A 198 3.17 9.55 5.62
C SER A 198 3.18 11.04 6.00
N PRO A 199 2.58 11.95 5.20
CA PRO A 199 2.34 13.34 5.62
C PRO A 199 1.56 13.45 6.95
N HIS A 200 0.77 12.42 7.26
CA HIS A 200 -0.02 12.30 8.48
C HIS A 200 0.64 11.42 9.55
N ALA A 201 1.95 11.25 9.49
CA ALA A 201 2.75 10.53 10.48
C ALA A 201 3.96 11.35 10.93
N ASP A 202 4.39 11.10 12.15
CA ASP A 202 5.60 11.67 12.73
C ASP A 202 6.73 10.64 12.71
N CYS A 203 7.90 11.11 12.27
CA CYS A 203 9.13 10.31 12.28
C CYS A 203 9.87 10.46 13.61
N LYS A 204 10.18 9.34 14.24
CA LYS A 204 11.07 9.27 15.42
C LYS A 204 12.36 8.54 15.05
N TYR A 205 13.50 9.16 15.34
CA TYR A 205 14.83 8.59 15.11
C TYR A 205 15.43 8.15 16.45
N ASP A 206 15.98 6.93 16.51
CA ASP A 206 16.58 6.37 17.73
C ASP A 206 18.03 6.81 17.97
N GLY A 207 18.61 7.58 17.04
CA GLY A 207 19.98 8.06 17.14
C GLY A 207 21.02 7.06 16.64
N ILE A 208 20.69 5.80 16.36
CA ILE A 208 21.66 4.79 15.91
C ILE A 208 21.51 4.63 14.41
N LEU A 209 20.49 3.91 13.91
CA LEU A 209 20.20 3.73 12.48
C LEU A 209 18.76 3.23 12.23
N ASN A 210 17.82 3.47 13.15
CA ASN A 210 16.41 3.17 12.90
C ASN A 210 15.54 4.42 13.05
N ARG A 211 14.56 4.49 12.16
CA ARG A 211 13.44 5.42 12.28
C ARG A 211 12.15 4.63 12.38
N THR A 212 11.21 5.16 13.15
CA THR A 212 9.84 4.66 13.22
C THR A 212 8.89 5.76 12.78
N CYS A 213 7.90 5.40 11.97
CA CYS A 213 6.79 6.28 11.62
C CYS A 213 5.59 5.93 12.48
N THR A 214 4.96 6.93 13.08
CA THR A 214 3.72 6.74 13.85
C THR A 214 2.65 7.65 13.28
N CYS A 215 1.47 7.12 12.94
CA CYS A 215 0.36 7.97 12.50
C CYS A 215 0.00 8.97 13.59
N LYS A 216 -0.35 10.19 13.18
CA LYS A 216 -0.84 11.25 14.08
C LYS A 216 -2.18 10.83 14.69
N ILE A 217 -2.58 11.53 15.75
CA ILE A 217 -3.89 11.31 16.40
C ILE A 217 -5.00 11.40 15.35
N ASN A 218 -5.94 10.45 15.40
CA ASN A 218 -7.07 10.26 14.46
C ASN A 218 -6.72 9.73 13.06
N TYR A 219 -5.48 9.32 12.82
CA TYR A 219 -5.08 8.64 11.59
C TYR A 219 -4.77 7.16 11.84
N GLU A 220 -5.09 6.31 10.88
CA GLU A 220 -4.86 4.86 10.94
C GLU A 220 -3.95 4.37 9.82
N GLY A 221 -3.10 3.39 10.13
CA GLY A 221 -2.19 2.77 9.17
C GLY A 221 -0.88 2.33 9.83
N ASP A 222 0.15 2.15 9.01
CA ASP A 222 1.46 1.63 9.44
C ASP A 222 2.53 2.73 9.63
N GLY A 223 2.12 4.00 9.60
CA GLY A 223 3.01 5.15 9.71
C GLY A 223 3.62 5.59 8.37
N PHE A 224 3.75 4.69 7.40
CA PHE A 224 4.21 5.02 6.05
C PHE A 224 3.05 5.36 5.14
N TRP A 225 1.91 4.72 5.39
CA TRP A 225 0.61 5.15 4.93
C TRP A 225 -0.29 5.39 6.14
N CYS A 226 -0.97 6.54 6.17
CA CYS A 226 -1.91 6.93 7.22
C CYS A 226 -3.05 7.72 6.59
N ARG A 227 -4.30 7.41 6.97
CA ARG A 227 -5.51 8.11 6.53
C ARG A 227 -6.49 8.34 7.66
#